data_AF-A0A6P4XXN2-F1
#
_entry.id   AF-A0A6P4XXN2-F1
#
_cell.length_a   1.000
_cell.length_b   1.000
_cell.length_c   1.000
_cell.angle_alpha   90.00
_cell.angle_beta   90.00
_cell.angle_gamma   90.00
#
_symmetry.space_group_name_H-M   'P 1'
#
loop_
_entity.id
_entity.type
_entity.pdbx_description
1 polymer ?
#
loop_
_entity_poly.entity_id
_entity_poly.type
_entity_poly.pdbx_seq_one_letter_code
_entity_poly.pdbx_strand_id
1 'polypeptide(L)'
;MKRECPCAVYCVVLLVLVVVVGNTLALTGPPGSVCGSQCCDGWDQVGDTCVHCYYPCIHGTCVDTNVCECEPEWEGHDCSYDIDECWYGHHACHHNCHNNDGCYTCFCDVGFQLINSTHCVISPTSDISSTPAGLP
;
A
#
# COMPACT_ATOMS: atom_id res chain seq x y z
N MET A 1 -11.94 -1.39 -0.60
CA MET A 1 -11.76 -2.78 -1.07
C MET A 1 -10.32 -2.85 -1.55
N LYS A 2 -9.43 -3.48 -0.76
CA LYS A 2 -8.02 -3.66 -1.11
C LYS A 2 -7.90 -4.21 -2.54
N ARG A 3 -6.99 -3.64 -3.32
CA ARG A 3 -6.69 -4.11 -4.68
C ARG A 3 -5.61 -5.18 -4.60
N GLU A 4 -5.61 -6.07 -5.58
CA GLU A 4 -4.53 -7.05 -5.76
C GLU A 4 -3.19 -6.31 -5.90
N CYS A 5 -2.12 -6.88 -5.32
CA CYS A 5 -0.79 -6.31 -5.52
C CYS A 5 -0.53 -6.23 -7.03
N PRO A 6 -0.20 -5.05 -7.60
CA PRO A 6 0.23 -5.01 -8.98
C PRO A 6 1.47 -5.91 -9.10
N CYS A 7 1.43 -6.91 -9.98
CA CYS A 7 2.64 -7.63 -10.40
C CYS A 7 3.68 -6.57 -10.73
N ALA A 8 4.80 -6.56 -10.02
CA ALA A 8 5.75 -5.46 -9.98
C ALA A 8 6.24 -5.04 -11.38
N VAL A 9 5.49 -4.18 -12.06
CA VAL A 9 6.02 -3.32 -13.11
C VAL A 9 6.62 -2.17 -12.35
N TYR A 10 7.83 -2.40 -11.82
CA TYR A 10 8.77 -1.32 -11.56
C TYR A 10 8.94 -0.59 -12.89
N CYS A 11 8.09 0.41 -13.12
CA CYS A 11 8.17 1.28 -14.26
C CYS A 11 9.36 2.20 -13.97
N VAL A 12 10.53 1.76 -14.46
CA VAL A 12 11.71 2.59 -14.61
C VAL A 12 11.32 3.75 -15.52
N VAL A 13 10.87 4.86 -14.93
CA VAL A 13 10.57 6.09 -15.68
C VAL A 13 11.17 7.28 -14.96
N LEU A 14 12.37 7.59 -15.44
CA LEU A 14 12.93 8.92 -15.67
C LEU A 14 13.34 9.73 -14.43
N LEU A 15 14.67 9.77 -14.26
CA LEU A 15 15.43 10.93 -13.82
C LEU A 15 14.81 12.23 -14.36
N VAL A 16 14.01 12.92 -13.56
CA VAL A 16 13.83 14.36 -13.72
C VAL A 16 14.74 15.00 -12.70
N LEU A 17 15.94 15.38 -13.15
CA LEU A 17 16.75 16.40 -12.49
C LEU A 17 15.95 17.70 -12.54
N VAL A 18 14.99 17.88 -11.62
CA VAL A 18 14.58 19.23 -11.27
C VAL A 18 15.69 19.75 -10.39
N VAL A 19 16.68 20.37 -11.04
CA VAL A 19 17.53 21.33 -10.36
C VAL A 19 16.59 22.46 -9.91
N VAL A 20 16.03 22.34 -8.70
CA VAL A 20 15.39 23.48 -8.05
C VAL A 20 16.52 24.39 -7.57
N VAL A 21 17.10 25.17 -8.50
CA VAL A 21 17.75 26.43 -8.09
C VAL A 21 16.61 27.40 -7.81
N GLY A 22 16.16 27.44 -6.57
CA GLY A 22 15.16 28.40 -6.11
C GLY A 22 15.33 28.65 -4.62
N ASN A 23 16.09 29.70 -4.28
CA ASN A 23 16.22 30.34 -2.96
C ASN A 23 15.80 29.51 -1.74
N THR A 24 16.77 28.94 -1.03
CA THR A 24 16.59 28.47 0.36
C THR A 24 16.43 29.66 1.31
N LEU A 25 15.35 30.43 1.17
CA LEU A 25 14.78 31.15 2.31
C LEU A 25 13.84 30.14 2.97
N ALA A 26 14.40 29.28 3.82
CA ALA A 26 13.60 28.48 4.73
C ALA A 26 12.68 29.44 5.46
N LEU A 27 11.39 29.29 5.23
CA LEU A 27 10.36 30.14 5.77
C LEU A 27 10.16 29.74 7.23
N THR A 28 11.01 30.31 8.09
CA THR A 28 11.00 30.07 9.53
C THR A 28 9.98 31.00 10.18
N GLY A 29 9.07 30.42 10.95
CA GLY A 29 8.01 31.14 11.64
C GLY A 29 7.58 30.41 12.91
N PRO A 30 6.75 31.05 13.75
CA PRO A 30 6.21 30.38 14.94
C PRO A 30 5.35 29.17 14.56
N PRO A 31 5.20 28.19 15.48
CA PRO A 31 4.38 26.99 15.27
C PRO A 31 2.96 27.33 14.78
N GLY A 32 2.50 26.66 13.73
CA GLY A 32 1.14 26.81 13.19
C GLY A 32 0.90 28.09 12.38
N SER A 33 1.96 28.78 11.95
CA SER A 33 1.85 30.01 11.17
C SER A 33 2.05 29.79 9.67
N VAL A 34 1.50 30.73 8.89
CA VAL A 34 1.69 30.82 7.44
C VAL A 34 2.88 31.73 7.16
N CYS A 35 3.76 31.29 6.29
CA CYS A 35 4.90 32.05 5.83
C CYS A 35 4.73 32.34 4.32
N GLY A 36 4.36 33.58 3.97
CA GLY A 36 4.03 33.92 2.59
C GLY A 36 2.66 33.34 2.19
N SER A 37 2.63 32.37 1.28
CA SER A 37 1.41 31.70 0.80
C SER A 37 1.29 30.22 1.19
N GLN A 38 2.22 29.71 2.00
CA GLN A 38 2.27 28.31 2.45
C GLN A 38 2.58 28.25 3.95
N CYS A 39 2.35 27.09 4.56
CA CYS A 39 2.74 26.87 5.94
C CYS A 39 4.26 26.99 6.13
N CYS A 40 4.68 27.47 7.29
CA CYS A 40 6.10 27.57 7.62
C CYS A 40 6.73 26.16 7.68
N ASP A 41 8.06 26.10 7.60
CA ASP A 41 8.79 24.83 7.58
C ASP A 41 8.42 23.94 8.80
N GLY A 42 8.23 22.65 8.54
CA GLY A 42 7.74 21.69 9.54
C GLY A 42 6.24 21.75 9.83
N TRP A 43 5.42 22.35 8.96
CA TRP A 43 3.96 22.33 9.06
C TRP A 43 3.34 21.91 7.73
N ASP A 44 2.36 21.01 7.81
CA ASP A 44 1.58 20.51 6.68
C ASP A 44 0.39 21.42 6.41
N GLN A 45 0.10 21.68 5.13
CA GLN A 45 -1.00 22.54 4.72
C GLN A 45 -2.26 21.71 4.46
N VAL A 46 -3.30 21.95 5.26
CA VAL A 46 -4.62 21.31 5.12
C VAL A 46 -5.65 22.40 4.89
N GLY A 47 -6.00 22.61 3.61
CA GLY A 47 -6.80 23.77 3.20
C GLY A 47 -6.09 25.07 3.58
N ASP A 48 -6.77 25.91 4.35
CA ASP A 48 -6.22 27.18 4.86
C ASP A 48 -5.55 27.05 6.24
N THR A 49 -5.46 25.83 6.80
CA THR A 49 -4.92 25.58 8.14
C THR A 49 -3.53 24.95 8.06
N CYS A 50 -2.63 25.36 8.97
CA CYS A 50 -1.34 24.73 9.15
C CYS A 50 -1.40 23.75 10.33
N VAL A 51 -1.12 22.48 10.05
CA VAL A 51 -1.15 21.39 11.04
C VAL A 51 0.23 20.74 11.14
N HIS A 52 0.49 20.01 12.22
CA HIS A 52 1.75 19.31 12.39
C HIS A 52 1.51 17.92 12.97
N CYS A 53 1.98 16.91 12.24
CA CYS A 53 2.02 15.55 12.71
C CYS A 53 3.43 15.25 13.24
N TYR A 54 3.56 15.12 14.56
CA TYR A 54 4.81 14.77 15.24
C TYR A 54 5.30 13.38 14.83
N TYR A 55 4.36 12.47 14.57
CA TYR A 55 4.63 11.19 13.93
C TYR A 55 4.31 11.29 12.45
N PRO A 56 5.24 10.92 11.55
CA PRO A 56 4.99 10.99 10.12
C PRO A 56 3.91 9.98 9.73
N CYS A 57 2.89 10.43 9.01
CA CYS A 57 1.91 9.55 8.39
C CYS A 57 2.60 8.80 7.24
N ILE A 58 2.94 7.52 7.43
CA ILE A 58 3.77 6.75 6.48
C ILE A 58 2.98 6.42 5.21
N HIS A 59 1.78 5.85 5.37
CA HIS A 59 0.84 5.55 4.29
C HIS A 59 -0.44 6.35 4.48
N GLY A 60 -0.32 7.68 4.51
CA GLY A 60 -1.45 8.56 4.73
C GLY A 60 -1.11 10.04 4.65
N THR A 61 -2.11 10.87 4.88
CA THR A 61 -1.95 12.33 4.90
C THR A 61 -2.27 12.88 6.27
N CYS A 62 -1.46 13.85 6.73
CA CYS A 62 -1.76 14.61 7.93
C CYS A 62 -2.96 15.53 7.64
N VAL A 63 -4.09 15.30 8.31
CA VAL A 63 -5.33 16.08 8.10
C VAL A 63 -5.67 16.98 9.28
N ASP A 64 -5.08 16.70 10.45
CA ASP A 64 -5.11 17.56 11.63
C ASP A 64 -3.85 17.30 12.47
N THR A 65 -3.64 18.08 13.52
CA THR A 65 -2.50 17.94 14.44
C THR A 65 -2.43 16.53 15.02
N ASN A 66 -1.40 15.78 14.63
CA ASN A 66 -1.23 14.35 14.95
C ASN A 66 -2.42 13.47 14.52
N VAL A 67 -3.17 13.86 13.50
CA VAL A 67 -4.25 13.03 12.94
C VAL A 67 -3.89 12.68 11.52
N CYS A 68 -3.59 11.41 11.31
CA CYS A 68 -3.38 10.84 9.99
C CYS A 68 -4.70 10.29 9.46
N GLU A 69 -5.07 10.72 8.25
CA GLU A 69 -6.01 9.99 7.41
C GLU A 69 -5.20 8.96 6.61
N CYS A 70 -5.35 7.69 6.97
CA CYS A 70 -4.61 6.61 6.31
C CYS A 70 -5.15 6.37 4.90
N GLU A 71 -4.24 6.01 4.00
CA GLU A 71 -4.61 5.39 2.75
C GLU A 71 -5.48 4.15 3.05
N PRO A 72 -6.44 3.82 2.19
CA PRO A 72 -7.11 2.53 2.30
C PRO A 72 -6.02 1.48 2.34
N GLU A 73 -6.24 0.36 3.05
CA GLU A 73 -5.28 -0.74 3.26
C GLU A 73 -4.40 -0.61 4.52
N TRP A 74 -4.31 0.58 5.12
CA TRP A 74 -3.42 0.86 6.25
C TRP A 74 -4.17 1.32 7.49
N GLU A 75 -3.61 1.03 8.66
CA GLU A 75 -4.15 1.42 9.96
C GLU A 75 -3.04 1.84 10.94
N GLY A 76 -3.46 2.25 12.14
CA GLY A 76 -2.59 2.80 13.17
C GLY A 76 -2.62 4.31 13.25
N HIS A 77 -1.94 4.84 14.27
CA HIS A 77 -1.87 6.29 14.50
C HIS A 77 -1.06 7.02 13.41
N ASP A 78 -0.03 6.37 12.91
CA ASP A 78 0.91 6.86 11.89
C ASP A 78 0.73 6.15 10.55
N CYS A 79 -0.33 5.36 10.38
CA CYS A 79 -0.62 4.58 9.18
C CYS A 79 0.54 3.64 8.79
N SER A 80 1.23 3.08 9.78
CA SER A 80 2.38 2.19 9.57
C SER A 80 2.01 0.71 9.56
N TYR A 81 0.78 0.36 9.98
CA TYR A 81 0.35 -1.02 10.07
C TYR A 81 -0.49 -1.40 8.85
N ASP A 82 -0.11 -2.46 8.18
CA ASP A 82 -0.92 -3.06 7.13
C ASP A 82 -2.15 -3.76 7.73
N ILE A 83 -3.31 -3.55 7.12
CA ILE A 83 -4.52 -4.30 7.46
C ILE A 83 -4.39 -5.70 6.86
N ASP A 84 -4.58 -6.76 7.65
CA ASP A 84 -4.53 -8.14 7.13
C ASP A 84 -5.91 -8.62 6.65
N GLU A 85 -6.19 -8.48 5.36
CA GLU A 85 -7.49 -8.87 4.78
C GLU A 85 -7.68 -10.38 4.76
N CYS A 86 -6.61 -11.15 4.73
CA CYS A 86 -6.68 -12.61 4.82
C CYS A 86 -7.20 -13.02 6.20
N TRP A 87 -6.74 -12.33 7.25
CA TRP A 87 -7.22 -12.54 8.62
C TRP A 87 -8.66 -12.07 8.80
N TYR A 88 -9.00 -10.88 8.28
CA TYR A 88 -10.35 -10.33 8.40
C TYR A 88 -11.36 -10.94 7.42
N GLY A 89 -10.93 -11.74 6.46
CA GLY A 89 -11.79 -12.32 5.42
C GLY A 89 -12.32 -11.28 4.42
N HIS A 90 -11.63 -10.16 4.27
CA HIS A 90 -12.00 -9.05 3.37
C HIS A 90 -11.37 -9.18 1.97
N HIS A 91 -11.07 -10.41 1.53
CA HIS A 91 -10.45 -10.71 0.24
C HIS A 91 -11.43 -11.38 -0.73
N ALA A 92 -11.11 -11.33 -2.03
CA ALA A 92 -11.90 -11.96 -3.10
C ALA A 92 -11.37 -13.33 -3.56
N CYS A 93 -10.33 -13.87 -2.91
CA CYS A 93 -9.74 -15.16 -3.30
C CYS A 93 -10.75 -16.32 -3.29
N HIS A 94 -10.72 -17.14 -4.34
CA HIS A 94 -11.55 -18.34 -4.45
C HIS A 94 -11.11 -19.44 -3.49
N HIS A 95 -9.80 -19.68 -3.36
CA HIS A 95 -9.24 -20.69 -2.47
C HIS A 95 -8.48 -20.02 -1.33
N ASN A 96 -7.19 -19.75 -1.54
CA ASN A 96 -6.30 -19.30 -0.47
C ASN A 96 -5.85 -17.85 -0.68
N CYS A 97 -5.60 -17.17 0.43
CA CYS A 97 -5.16 -15.77 0.52
C CYS A 97 -3.79 -15.70 1.19
N HIS A 98 -2.91 -14.83 0.67
CA HIS A 98 -1.65 -14.46 1.27
C HIS A 98 -1.61 -12.94 1.46
N ASN A 99 -1.41 -12.50 2.70
CA ASN A 99 -1.36 -11.08 3.02
C ASN A 99 -0.01 -10.48 2.61
N ASN A 100 -0.05 -9.28 2.04
CA ASN A 100 1.13 -8.54 1.62
C ASN A 100 0.99 -7.09 2.07
N ASP A 101 2.07 -6.42 2.46
CA ASP A 101 1.98 -5.02 2.88
C ASP A 101 1.32 -4.14 1.79
N GLY A 102 0.19 -3.52 2.13
CA GLY A 102 -0.65 -2.70 1.27
C GLY A 102 -1.57 -3.47 0.30
N CYS A 103 -1.57 -4.81 0.28
CA CYS A 103 -2.34 -5.61 -0.69
C CYS A 103 -2.51 -7.09 -0.28
N TYR A 104 -3.03 -7.94 -1.16
CA TYR A 104 -3.01 -9.39 -0.95
C TYR A 104 -2.86 -10.12 -2.28
N THR A 105 -2.45 -11.37 -2.22
CA THR A 105 -2.36 -12.27 -3.37
C THR A 105 -3.12 -13.56 -3.13
N CYS A 106 -3.79 -14.07 -4.16
CA CYS A 106 -4.49 -15.36 -4.06
C CYS A 106 -3.65 -16.49 -4.64
N PHE A 107 -3.86 -17.70 -4.15
CA PHE A 107 -3.25 -18.89 -4.70
C PHE A 107 -4.20 -20.09 -4.63
N CYS A 108 -3.98 -21.05 -5.53
CA CYS A 108 -4.84 -22.20 -5.69
C CYS A 108 -4.21 -23.45 -5.10
N ASP A 109 -5.05 -24.40 -4.70
CA ASP A 109 -4.60 -25.70 -4.24
C ASP A 109 -3.98 -26.51 -5.39
N VAL A 110 -3.25 -27.57 -5.02
CA VAL A 110 -2.65 -28.49 -5.98
C VAL A 110 -3.72 -29.01 -6.95
N GLY A 111 -3.42 -28.95 -8.25
CA GLY A 111 -4.33 -29.35 -9.31
C GLY A 111 -5.18 -28.21 -9.87
N PHE A 112 -5.04 -26.98 -9.37
CA PHE A 112 -5.72 -25.80 -9.90
C PHE A 112 -4.73 -24.73 -10.39
N GLN A 113 -5.17 -23.93 -11.37
CA GLN A 113 -4.47 -22.75 -11.89
C GLN A 113 -5.25 -21.49 -11.54
N LEU A 114 -4.51 -20.46 -11.13
CA LEU A 114 -5.04 -19.15 -10.85
C LEU A 114 -5.30 -18.39 -12.15
N ILE A 115 -6.52 -17.87 -12.30
CA ILE A 115 -6.97 -17.02 -13.40
C ILE A 115 -7.53 -15.72 -12.82
N ASN A 116 -7.34 -14.61 -13.53
CA ASN A 116 -7.78 -13.28 -13.10
C ASN A 116 -7.37 -12.95 -11.65
N SER A 117 -6.21 -13.47 -11.21
CA SER A 117 -5.61 -13.29 -9.88
C SER A 117 -6.44 -13.73 -8.65
N THR A 118 -7.71 -14.09 -8.81
CA THR A 118 -8.62 -14.41 -7.69
C THR A 118 -9.30 -15.77 -7.86
N HIS A 119 -9.47 -16.25 -9.08
CA HIS A 119 -10.25 -17.45 -9.37
C HIS A 119 -9.36 -18.66 -9.67
N CYS A 120 -9.74 -19.82 -9.16
CA CYS A 120 -9.04 -21.08 -9.41
C CYS A 120 -9.84 -21.98 -10.34
N VAL A 121 -9.21 -22.47 -11.40
CA VAL A 121 -9.78 -23.46 -12.33
C VAL A 121 -8.93 -24.72 -12.36
N ILE A 122 -9.55 -25.87 -12.63
CA ILE A 122 -8.83 -27.15 -12.68
C ILE A 122 -7.73 -27.06 -13.75
N SER A 123 -6.52 -27.44 -13.35
CA SER A 123 -5.37 -27.52 -14.23
C SER A 123 -5.41 -28.86 -14.99
N PRO A 124 -5.55 -28.86 -16.33
CA PRO A 124 -5.71 -30.09 -17.11
C PRO A 124 -4.46 -30.99 -17.12
N THR A 125 -3.34 -30.54 -16.53
CA THR A 125 -2.08 -31.29 -16.41
C THR A 125 -1.95 -32.09 -15.11
N SER A 126 -2.90 -31.97 -14.17
CA SER A 126 -2.85 -32.65 -12.87
C SER A 126 -3.47 -34.05 -12.86
N ASP A 127 -4.08 -34.47 -13.97
CA ASP A 127 -4.60 -35.83 -14.18
C ASP A 127 -3.59 -36.80 -14.79
N ILE A 128 -2.28 -36.64 -14.54
CA ILE A 128 -1.29 -37.68 -14.87
C ILE A 128 -0.31 -37.90 -13.72
N SER A 129 -0.52 -39.02 -13.00
CA SER A 129 0.48 -39.78 -12.24
C SER A 129 0.87 -39.30 -10.83
N SER A 130 -0.01 -39.57 -9.86
CA SER A 130 0.40 -39.89 -8.48
C SER A 130 -0.21 -41.20 -7.96
N THR A 131 -0.46 -42.17 -8.86
CA THR A 131 -0.64 -43.57 -8.45
C THR A 131 0.72 -44.25 -8.29
N PRO A 132 1.00 -44.94 -7.18
CA PRO A 132 2.33 -45.43 -6.85
C PRO A 132 2.74 -46.57 -7.78
N ALA A 133 3.96 -46.49 -8.32
CA ALA A 133 4.64 -47.65 -8.87
C ALA A 133 4.88 -48.66 -7.74
N GLY A 134 3.99 -49.63 -7.61
CA GLY A 134 4.08 -50.68 -6.61
C GLY A 134 3.21 -51.88 -6.98
N LEU A 135 3.80 -52.84 -7.68
CA LEU A 135 3.37 -54.23 -7.70
C LEU A 135 4.62 -55.14 -7.79
N PRO A 136 4.80 -56.09 -6.86
CA PRO A 136 5.75 -57.20 -7.02
C PRO A 136 5.25 -58.25 -8.01
#